data_AF-A0A1Q9ALP6-F1
#
_entry.id   AF-A0A1Q9ALP6-F1
#
_cell.length_a   1.000
_cell.length_b   1.000
_cell.length_c   1.000
_cell.angle_alpha   90.00
_cell.angle_beta   90.00
_cell.angle_gamma   90.00
#
_symmetry.space_group_name_H-M   'P 1'
#
loop_
_entity.id
_entity.type
_entity.pdbx_description
1 polymer ?
#
loop_
_entity_poly.entity_id
_entity_poly.type
_entity_poly.pdbx_seq_one_letter_code
_entity_poly.pdbx_strand_id
1 'polypeptide(L)'
;MGEMTVRIDEKLLTRIESLARNHRRSLDQEVEDLLLTAVEGKVGPTASKESLYEASRRIAAMTPRDVIQTDSVDLLREDRNR
;
A
#
# COMPACT_ATOMS: atom_id res chain seq x y z
N MET A 1 5.50 9.98 -26.67
CA MET A 1 4.43 10.54 -25.80
C MET A 1 3.32 11.05 -26.71
N GLY A 2 2.09 10.61 -26.47
CA GLY A 2 0.90 11.17 -27.14
C GLY A 2 0.25 12.20 -26.22
N GLU A 3 -0.49 13.15 -26.79
CA GLU A 3 -1.28 14.12 -26.04
C GLU A 3 -2.75 13.68 -26.05
N MET A 4 -3.41 13.76 -24.90
CA MET A 4 -4.83 13.42 -24.73
C MET A 4 -5.51 14.50 -23.91
N THR A 5 -6.61 15.05 -24.43
CA THR A 5 -7.48 15.95 -23.67
C THR A 5 -8.68 15.18 -23.14
N VAL A 6 -8.83 15.11 -21.81
CA VAL A 6 -9.96 14.45 -21.14
C VAL A 6 -10.78 15.48 -20.39
N ARG A 7 -12.11 15.42 -20.54
CA ARG A 7 -13.02 16.21 -19.69
C ARG A 7 -13.34 15.41 -18.43
N ILE A 8 -13.12 16.01 -17.28
CA ILE A 8 -13.42 15.44 -15.97
C ILE A 8 -14.23 16.41 -15.13
N ASP A 9 -14.94 15.88 -14.13
CA ASP A 9 -15.62 16.68 -13.12
C ASP A 9 -14.60 17.46 -12.26
N GLU A 10 -14.96 18.66 -11.84
CA GLU A 10 -14.13 19.54 -11.01
C GLU A 10 -13.76 18.86 -9.69
N LYS A 11 -14.71 18.12 -9.10
CA LYS A 11 -14.46 17.33 -7.88
C LYS A 11 -13.37 16.27 -8.08
N LEU A 12 -13.30 15.69 -9.27
CA LEU A 12 -12.29 14.69 -9.59
C LEU A 12 -10.92 15.36 -9.78
N LEU A 13 -10.89 16.51 -10.46
CA LEU A 13 -9.66 17.30 -10.61
C LEU A 13 -9.06 17.68 -9.25
N THR A 14 -9.86 18.20 -8.31
CA THR A 14 -9.37 18.56 -6.97
C THR A 14 -8.81 17.36 -6.20
N ARG A 15 -9.41 16.17 -6.36
CA ARG A 15 -8.90 14.94 -5.74
C ARG A 15 -7.57 14.53 -6.32
N ILE A 16 -7.41 14.58 -7.65
CA ILE A 16 -6.15 14.25 -8.32
C ILE A 16 -5.07 15.25 -7.93
N GLU A 17 -5.36 16.55 -7.88
CA GLU A 17 -4.42 17.56 -7.38
C GLU A 17 -3.95 17.28 -5.95
N SER A 18 -4.89 16.89 -5.09
CA SER A 18 -4.58 16.54 -3.70
C SER A 18 -3.67 15.30 -3.63
N LEU A 19 -3.93 14.29 -4.46
CA LEU A 19 -3.08 13.10 -4.56
C LEU A 19 -1.69 13.44 -5.08
N ALA A 20 -1.58 14.25 -6.14
CA ALA A 20 -0.31 14.69 -6.69
C ALA A 20 0.54 15.44 -5.65
N ARG A 21 -0.09 16.32 -4.85
CA ARG A 21 0.58 16.99 -3.72
C ARG A 21 1.06 16.01 -2.66
N ASN A 22 0.23 15.03 -2.28
CA ASN A 22 0.59 14.02 -1.29
C ASN A 22 1.75 13.13 -1.75
N HIS A 23 1.78 12.78 -3.05
CA HIS A 23 2.84 11.99 -3.65
C HIS A 23 4.07 12.83 -4.06
N ARG A 24 4.01 14.16 -3.91
CA ARG A 24 5.06 15.13 -4.28
C ARG A 24 5.46 15.04 -5.75
N ARG A 25 4.46 14.92 -6.63
CA ARG A 25 4.63 14.82 -8.10
C ARG A 25 3.80 15.87 -8.82
N SER A 26 4.09 16.09 -10.10
CA SER A 26 3.25 16.96 -10.94
C SER A 26 1.89 16.30 -11.21
N LEU A 27 0.90 17.11 -11.56
CA LEU A 27 -0.43 16.62 -11.95
C LEU A 27 -0.33 15.61 -13.11
N ASP A 28 0.46 15.95 -14.13
CA ASP A 28 0.62 15.10 -15.31
C ASP A 28 1.24 13.74 -14.96
N GLN A 29 2.25 13.73 -14.10
CA GLN A 29 2.88 12.49 -13.61
C GLN A 29 1.91 11.64 -12.80
N GLU A 30 1.10 12.27 -11.94
CA GLU A 30 0.10 11.56 -11.16
C GLU A 30 -0.99 10.95 -12.06
N VAL A 31 -1.43 11.68 -13.09
CA VAL A 31 -2.42 11.19 -14.06
C VAL A 31 -1.83 10.04 -14.90
N GLU A 32 -0.59 10.15 -15.34
CA GLU A 32 0.11 9.09 -16.06
C GLU A 32 0.21 7.82 -15.21
N ASP A 33 0.65 7.93 -13.96
CA ASP A 33 0.75 6.80 -13.04
C ASP A 33 -0.62 6.18 -12.74
N LEU A 34 -1.66 6.99 -12.54
CA LEU A 34 -3.03 6.51 -12.33
C LEU A 34 -3.56 5.76 -13.56
N LEU A 35 -3.29 6.26 -14.76
CA LEU A 35 -3.71 5.62 -16.02
C LEU A 35 -2.93 4.33 -16.27
N LEU A 36 -1.61 4.32 -16.07
CA LEU A 36 -0.78 3.11 -16.13
C LEU A 36 -1.30 2.06 -15.15
N THR A 37 -1.52 2.47 -13.90
CA THR A 37 -2.07 1.62 -12.83
C THR A 37 -3.45 1.05 -13.20
N ALA A 38 -4.33 1.85 -13.79
CA ALA A 38 -5.65 1.42 -14.23
C ALA A 38 -5.60 0.46 -15.43
N VAL A 39 -4.74 0.73 -16.42
CA VAL A 39 -4.62 -0.06 -17.66
C VAL A 39 -3.87 -1.38 -17.43
N GLU A 40 -2.84 -1.38 -16.59
CA GLU A 40 -2.09 -2.58 -16.20
C GLU A 40 -2.86 -3.50 -15.23
N GLY A 41 -4.14 -3.21 -14.97
CA GLY A 41 -4.99 -4.04 -14.11
C GLY A 41 -4.63 -3.98 -12.63
N LYS A 42 -3.91 -2.95 -12.19
CA LYS A 42 -3.51 -2.73 -10.80
C LYS A 42 -4.45 -1.75 -10.13
N VAL A 43 -5.72 -2.12 -9.96
CA VAL A 43 -6.62 -1.33 -9.10
C VAL A 43 -6.01 -1.27 -7.68
N GLY A 44 -5.52 -0.07 -7.32
CA GLY A 44 -5.31 0.39 -5.94
C GLY A 44 -4.07 -0.11 -5.19
N PRO A 45 -3.91 0.26 -3.91
CA PRO A 45 -2.89 -0.24 -2.98
C PRO A 45 -3.02 -1.75 -2.67
N THR A 46 -3.55 -2.52 -3.62
CA THR A 46 -3.89 -3.94 -3.61
C THR A 46 -3.26 -4.69 -4.79
N ALA A 47 -2.38 -4.05 -5.57
CA ALA A 47 -1.62 -4.73 -6.63
C ALA A 47 -0.53 -5.70 -6.13
N SER A 48 -0.24 -5.72 -4.83
CA SER A 48 0.38 -6.87 -4.13
C SER A 48 0.35 -6.60 -2.62
N LYS A 49 -0.82 -6.29 -2.07
CA LYS A 49 -1.02 -6.60 -0.66
C LYS A 49 -1.43 -8.04 -0.65
N GLU A 50 -0.49 -8.93 -0.35
CA GLU A 50 -0.81 -10.22 0.24
C GLU A 50 -2.07 -10.02 1.10
N SER A 51 -3.17 -10.68 0.75
CA SER A 51 -4.41 -10.52 1.52
C SER A 51 -4.07 -10.78 2.98
N LEU A 52 -4.66 -10.05 3.94
CA LEU A 52 -4.40 -10.30 5.36
C LEU A 52 -4.57 -11.79 5.71
N TYR A 53 -5.47 -12.47 4.98
CA TYR A 53 -5.62 -13.92 5.01
C TYR A 53 -4.38 -14.68 4.52
N GLU A 54 -3.81 -14.33 3.37
CA GLU A 54 -2.59 -14.94 2.86
C GLU A 54 -1.38 -14.68 3.77
N ALA A 55 -1.28 -13.46 4.30
CA ALA A 55 -0.26 -13.07 5.27
C ALA A 55 -0.35 -13.92 6.54
N SER A 56 -1.58 -14.08 7.07
CA SER A 56 -1.81 -14.95 8.22
C SER A 56 -1.42 -16.40 7.95
N ARG A 57 -1.74 -16.93 6.75
CA ARG A 57 -1.41 -18.30 6.35
C ARG A 57 0.10 -18.51 6.23
N ARG A 58 0.83 -17.55 5.68
CA ARG A 58 2.30 -17.58 5.58
C ARG A 58 2.95 -17.50 6.96
N ILE A 59 2.51 -16.57 7.82
CA ILE A 59 3.02 -16.44 9.20
C ILE A 59 2.77 -17.72 9.99
N ALA A 60 1.58 -18.31 9.87
CA ALA A 60 1.24 -19.58 10.51
C ALA A 60 2.08 -20.76 9.98
N ALA A 61 2.48 -20.74 8.71
CA ALA A 61 3.38 -21.76 8.13
C ALA A 61 4.84 -21.60 8.58
N MET A 62 5.28 -20.37 8.87
CA MET A 62 6.63 -20.06 9.36
C MET A 62 6.78 -20.24 10.89
N THR A 63 5.67 -20.32 11.61
CA THR A 63 5.66 -20.45 13.08
C THR A 63 5.49 -21.92 13.48
N PRO A 64 6.46 -22.54 14.18
CA PRO A 64 6.31 -23.90 14.66
C PRO A 64 5.15 -23.99 15.66
N ARG A 65 4.22 -24.93 15.46
CA ARG A 65 3.02 -25.08 16.32
C ARG A 65 3.35 -25.49 17.75
N ASP A 66 4.51 -26.11 17.95
CA ASP A 66 4.93 -26.70 19.23
C ASP A 66 5.84 -25.78 20.05
N VAL A 67 6.07 -24.55 19.58
CA VAL A 67 6.89 -23.54 20.28
C VAL A 67 5.98 -22.45 20.82
N ILE A 68 5.94 -22.31 22.14
CA ILE A 68 5.23 -21.21 22.80
C ILE A 68 5.93 -19.90 22.41
N GLN A 69 5.21 -19.01 21.72
CA GLN A 69 5.69 -17.66 21.48
C GLN A 69 5.65 -16.87 22.79
N THR A 70 6.82 -16.45 23.27
CA THR A 70 6.93 -15.55 24.42
C THR A 70 6.30 -14.20 24.07
N ASP A 71 5.55 -13.61 25.01
CA ASP A 71 4.98 -12.28 24.86
C ASP A 71 6.11 -11.26 24.62
N SER A 72 5.94 -10.41 23.61
CA SER A 72 6.89 -9.34 23.30
C SER A 72 7.04 -8.35 24.45
N VAL A 73 6.01 -8.20 25.29
CA VAL A 73 6.05 -7.37 26.50
C VAL A 73 7.04 -7.92 27.52
N ASP A 74 7.14 -9.24 27.66
CA ASP A 74 8.05 -9.86 28.62
C ASP A 74 9.51 -9.77 28.14
N LEU A 75 9.74 -9.92 26.83
CA LEU A 75 11.06 -9.70 26.22
C LEU A 75 11.57 -8.26 26.43
N LEU A 76 10.69 -7.26 26.28
CA LEU A 76 11.03 -5.85 26.49
C LEU A 76 11.32 -5.54 27.97
N ARG A 77 10.68 -6.24 28.90
CA ARG A 77 10.96 -6.09 30.34
C ARG A 77 12.30 -6.72 30.74
N GLU A 78 12.66 -7.85 30.13
CA GLU A 78 13.94 -8.53 30.37
C GLU A 78 15.12 -7.67 29.89
N ASP A 79 15.03 -7.10 28.69
CA ASP A 79 16.08 -6.24 28.12
C ASP A 79 16.25 -4.91 28.89
N ARG A 80 15.15 -4.35 29.42
CA ARG A 80 15.18 -3.15 30.27
C ARG A 80 15.86 -3.38 31.63
N ASN A 81 15.85 -4.60 32.14
CA ASN A 81 16.40 -4.95 33.44
C ASN A 81 17.87 -5.42 33.35
N ARG A 82 18.50 -5.30 32.18
CA ARG A 82 19.90 -5.64 31.91
C ARG A 82 20.78 -4.40 31.90
#